data_AF-A0A7C1MPX5-F1
#
_entry.id   AF-A0A7C1MPX5-F1
#
_cell.length_a   1.000
_cell.length_b   1.000
_cell.length_c   1.000
_cell.angle_alpha   90.00
_cell.angle_beta   90.00
_cell.angle_gamma   90.00
#
_symmetry.space_group_name_H-M   'P 1'
#
loop_
_entity.id
_entity.type
_entity.pdbx_description
1 polymer ?
#
loop_
_entity_poly.entity_id
_entity_poly.type
_entity_poly.pdbx_seq_one_letter_code
_entity_poly.pdbx_strand_id
1 'polypeptide(L)'
;YYPQNGYHFLKTLYEKLAQHKGLRLTTYSKYLESPVGRKPLNEIVAGSWVYGTFSTWIGEKDKNRAWDMLIEAKKVFDRVVKGGGLSEDELRIAEIQLATCESSDWFWWFGEYNSAESVSIFDEQFRLHLSNLYQLLNVEPPDYLSKTFSFGLGNPEMGGAMLPDSQQ
;
A
#
# COMPACT_ATOMS: atom_id res chain seq x y z
N TYR A 1 -15.25 -10.27 -11.53
CA TYR A 1 -15.74 -9.15 -12.37
C TYR A 1 -17.23 -8.96 -12.16
N TYR A 2 -17.71 -7.75 -11.84
CA TYR A 2 -19.14 -7.43 -11.73
C TYR A 2 -19.58 -6.60 -12.96
N PRO A 3 -20.68 -6.97 -13.64
CA PRO A 3 -21.20 -6.20 -14.76
C PRO A 3 -21.41 -4.73 -14.38
N GLN A 4 -20.92 -3.82 -15.23
CA GLN A 4 -21.00 -2.36 -15.00
C GLN A 4 -20.47 -1.94 -13.62
N ASN A 5 -19.39 -2.59 -13.15
CA ASN A 5 -18.78 -2.37 -11.83
C ASN A 5 -19.77 -2.52 -10.66
N GLY A 6 -20.78 -3.36 -10.81
CA GLY A 6 -21.81 -3.59 -9.79
C GLY A 6 -22.79 -2.42 -9.62
N TYR A 7 -22.82 -1.46 -10.55
CA TYR A 7 -23.65 -0.25 -10.45
C TYR A 7 -25.12 -0.54 -10.14
N HIS A 8 -25.76 -1.43 -10.90
CA HIS A 8 -27.18 -1.75 -10.69
C HIS A 8 -27.42 -2.38 -9.33
N PHE A 9 -26.54 -3.30 -8.92
CA PHE A 9 -26.61 -3.93 -7.60
C PHE A 9 -26.48 -2.88 -6.49
N LEU A 10 -25.43 -2.06 -6.52
CA LEU A 10 -25.18 -1.05 -5.50
C LEU A 10 -26.31 -0.02 -5.44
N LYS A 11 -26.78 0.47 -6.60
CA LYS A 11 -27.90 1.42 -6.68
C LYS A 11 -29.16 0.84 -6.03
N THR A 12 -29.57 -0.35 -6.45
CA THR A 12 -30.77 -0.99 -5.90
C THR A 12 -30.61 -1.32 -4.41
N LEU A 13 -29.43 -1.77 -3.97
CA LEU A 13 -29.15 -2.02 -2.56
C LEU A 13 -29.33 -0.74 -1.73
N TYR A 14 -28.70 0.36 -2.14
CA TYR A 14 -28.81 1.63 -1.42
C TYR A 14 -30.24 2.20 -1.43
N GLU A 15 -30.97 2.08 -2.55
CA GLU A 15 -32.39 2.48 -2.63
C GLU A 15 -33.25 1.69 -1.63
N LYS A 16 -33.08 0.37 -1.56
CA LYS A 16 -33.82 -0.49 -0.63
C LYS A 16 -33.47 -0.19 0.81
N LEU A 17 -32.18 0.00 1.12
CA LEU A 17 -31.72 0.35 2.47
C LEU A 17 -32.26 1.72 2.92
N ALA A 18 -32.31 2.70 2.03
CA ALA A 18 -32.82 4.03 2.34
C ALA A 18 -34.33 4.06 2.66
N GLN A 19 -35.11 3.15 2.07
CA GLN A 19 -36.55 3.02 2.31
C GLN A 19 -36.89 2.07 3.47
N HIS A 20 -35.90 1.36 4.02
CA HIS A 20 -36.13 0.32 5.01
C HIS A 20 -36.43 0.92 6.40
N LYS A 21 -37.66 0.74 6.89
CA LYS A 21 -38.13 1.33 8.16
C LYS A 21 -37.34 0.90 9.40
N GLY A 22 -36.70 -0.27 9.37
CA GLY A 22 -35.90 -0.81 10.48
C GLY A 22 -34.41 -0.47 10.44
N LEU A 23 -33.94 0.22 9.40
CA LEU A 23 -32.52 0.56 9.24
C LEU A 23 -32.38 2.06 9.09
N ARG A 24 -31.35 2.63 9.73
CA ARG A 24 -31.01 4.05 9.60
C ARG A 24 -29.62 4.16 8.98
N LEU A 25 -29.58 4.58 7.72
CA LEU A 25 -28.32 4.90 7.06
C LEU A 25 -27.67 6.11 7.74
N THR A 26 -26.37 6.01 7.99
CA THR A 26 -25.58 7.06 8.61
C THR A 26 -24.15 7.01 8.09
N THR A 27 -23.44 8.13 8.17
CA THR A 27 -21.98 8.13 8.03
C THR A 27 -21.33 7.75 9.36
N TYR A 28 -20.05 7.39 9.32
CA TYR A 28 -19.28 7.12 10.54
C TYR A 28 -19.18 8.37 11.43
N SER A 29 -18.96 9.56 10.86
CA SER A 29 -18.93 10.83 11.62
C SER A 29 -20.25 11.09 12.37
N LYS A 30 -21.40 10.92 11.70
CA LYS A 30 -22.72 11.05 12.35
C LYS A 30 -22.96 9.98 13.42
N TYR A 31 -22.42 8.78 13.23
CA TYR A 31 -22.46 7.75 14.26
C TYR A 31 -21.64 8.14 15.50
N LEU A 32 -20.46 8.75 15.30
CA LEU A 32 -19.62 9.26 16.39
C LEU A 32 -20.22 10.47 17.12
N GLU A 33 -21.15 11.20 16.51
CA GLU A 33 -21.93 12.27 17.17
C GLU A 33 -23.13 11.71 17.94
N SER A 34 -23.56 10.48 17.63
CA SER A 34 -24.76 9.91 18.23
C SER A 34 -24.53 9.48 19.69
N PRO A 35 -25.55 9.60 20.56
CA PRO A 35 -25.46 9.23 21.99
C PRO A 35 -25.48 7.71 22.23
N VAL A 36 -25.14 6.91 21.22
CA VAL A 36 -25.18 5.44 21.31
C VAL A 36 -24.07 4.97 22.26
N GLY A 37 -24.43 4.13 23.24
CA GLY A 37 -23.48 3.51 24.16
C GLY A 37 -22.45 2.68 23.40
N ARG A 38 -21.16 3.05 23.53
CA ARG A 38 -20.04 2.34 22.90
C ARG A 38 -19.47 1.32 23.87
N LYS A 39 -19.20 0.12 23.37
CA LYS A 39 -18.44 -0.86 24.14
C LYS A 39 -16.94 -0.57 23.95
N PRO A 40 -16.13 -0.61 25.02
CA PRO A 40 -14.70 -0.48 24.89
C PRO A 40 -14.13 -1.70 24.17
N LEU A 41 -13.22 -1.45 23.23
CA LEU A 41 -12.35 -2.47 22.66
C LEU A 41 -10.99 -2.30 23.34
N ASN A 42 -10.71 -3.16 24.31
CA ASN A 42 -9.54 -3.00 25.19
C ASN A 42 -8.23 -3.31 24.45
N GLU A 43 -8.26 -4.23 23.51
CA GLU A 43 -7.09 -4.72 22.81
C GLU A 43 -7.41 -4.96 21.33
N ILE A 44 -6.41 -4.69 20.48
CA ILE A 44 -6.42 -5.01 19.05
C ILE A 44 -5.10 -5.72 18.76
N VAL A 45 -5.19 -6.87 18.09
CA VAL A 45 -4.01 -7.60 17.63
C VAL A 45 -3.54 -7.06 16.28
N ALA A 46 -2.24 -7.09 16.05
CA ALA A 46 -1.68 -6.69 14.77
C ALA A 46 -2.09 -7.69 13.67
N GLY A 47 -2.51 -7.17 12.53
CA GLY A 47 -2.92 -7.96 11.39
C GLY A 47 -3.50 -7.08 10.28
N SER A 48 -3.92 -7.72 9.19
CA SER A 48 -4.61 -7.04 8.10
C SER A 48 -5.90 -7.78 7.77
N TRP A 49 -6.76 -7.13 7.00
CA TRP A 49 -7.94 -7.76 6.41
C TRP A 49 -7.61 -8.91 5.43
N VAL A 50 -6.36 -9.02 4.96
CA VAL A 50 -5.90 -10.13 4.13
C VAL A 50 -5.25 -11.18 5.04
N TYR A 51 -5.87 -12.35 5.13
CA TYR A 51 -5.43 -13.50 5.95
C TYR A 51 -5.21 -13.23 7.45
N GLY A 52 -5.58 -12.05 7.98
CA GLY A 52 -5.30 -11.71 9.38
C GLY A 52 -3.82 -11.44 9.68
N THR A 53 -2.95 -11.35 8.67
CA THR A 53 -1.49 -11.16 8.83
C THR A 53 -0.96 -10.07 7.91
N PHE A 54 0.35 -9.80 7.97
CA PHE A 54 1.05 -8.89 7.05
C PHE A 54 1.73 -9.61 5.88
N SER A 55 1.53 -10.92 5.70
CA SER A 55 2.23 -11.74 4.70
C SER A 55 2.08 -11.24 3.26
N THR A 56 1.02 -10.49 2.99
CA THR A 56 0.80 -9.81 1.71
C THR A 56 1.88 -8.77 1.39
N TRP A 57 2.49 -8.12 2.39
CA TRP A 57 3.47 -7.03 2.19
C TRP A 57 4.87 -7.33 2.76
N ILE A 58 5.04 -8.39 3.55
CA ILE A 58 6.34 -8.75 4.16
C ILE A 58 6.47 -10.27 4.34
N GLY A 59 7.70 -10.78 4.35
CA GLY A 59 8.03 -12.18 4.66
C GLY A 59 8.62 -12.94 3.48
N GLU A 60 8.26 -12.56 2.25
CA GLU A 60 8.88 -13.08 1.04
C GLU A 60 10.22 -12.40 0.74
N LYS A 61 11.14 -13.11 0.08
CA LYS A 61 12.49 -12.63 -0.26
C LYS A 61 12.47 -11.27 -0.94
N ASP A 62 11.69 -11.10 -2.01
CA ASP A 62 11.68 -9.87 -2.80
C ASP A 62 11.03 -8.72 -2.03
N LYS A 63 9.94 -9.00 -1.29
CA LYS A 63 9.28 -8.01 -0.41
C LYS A 63 10.22 -7.52 0.70
N ASN A 64 10.94 -8.45 1.35
CA ASN A 64 11.93 -8.10 2.37
C ASN A 64 13.07 -7.28 1.76
N ARG A 65 13.51 -7.63 0.55
CA ARG A 65 14.54 -6.85 -0.14
C ARG A 65 14.06 -5.42 -0.44
N ALA A 66 12.81 -5.24 -0.86
CA ALA A 66 12.23 -3.91 -1.04
C ALA A 66 12.19 -3.11 0.28
N TRP A 67 11.85 -3.77 1.39
CA TRP A 67 11.87 -3.14 2.72
C TRP A 67 13.27 -2.68 3.11
N ASP A 68 14.28 -3.52 2.89
CA ASP A 68 15.68 -3.14 3.12
C ASP A 68 16.05 -1.89 2.32
N MET A 69 15.70 -1.85 1.03
CA MET A 69 16.00 -0.70 0.17
C MET A 69 15.30 0.59 0.66
N LEU A 70 14.03 0.50 1.05
CA LEU A 70 13.26 1.64 1.58
C LEU A 70 13.82 2.13 2.92
N ILE A 71 14.17 1.21 3.82
CA ILE A 71 14.77 1.52 5.13
C ILE A 71 16.09 2.27 4.95
N GLU A 72 16.96 1.82 4.04
CA GLU A 72 18.23 2.51 3.77
C GLU A 72 18.00 3.92 3.19
N ALA A 73 17.05 4.08 2.26
CA ALA A 73 16.68 5.39 1.74
C ALA A 73 16.12 6.32 2.84
N LYS A 74 15.27 5.80 3.73
CA LYS A 74 14.71 6.55 4.87
C LYS A 74 15.79 7.00 5.85
N LYS A 75 16.78 6.15 6.14
CA LYS A 75 17.93 6.54 6.99
C LYS A 75 18.75 7.67 6.36
N VAL A 76 18.89 7.68 5.03
CA VAL A 76 19.57 8.77 4.31
C VAL A 76 18.75 10.05 4.40
N PHE A 77 17.44 9.97 4.13
CA PHE A 77 16.50 11.08 4.31
C PHE A 77 16.64 11.70 5.71
N ASP A 78 16.50 10.89 6.77
CA ASP A 78 16.53 11.38 8.15
C ASP A 78 17.84 12.08 8.52
N ARG A 79 18.96 11.55 8.01
CA ARG A 79 20.28 12.16 8.21
C ARG A 79 20.40 13.51 7.49
N VAL A 80 19.95 13.62 6.25
CA VAL A 80 20.01 14.86 5.47
C VAL A 80 19.11 15.94 6.08
N VAL A 81 17.89 15.58 6.47
CA VAL A 81 16.94 16.48 7.14
C VAL A 81 17.49 16.96 8.47
N LYS A 82 18.02 16.06 9.30
CA LYS A 82 18.65 16.44 10.58
C LYS A 82 19.88 17.33 10.39
N GLY A 83 20.58 17.20 9.27
CA GLY A 83 21.73 18.04 8.91
C GLY A 83 21.36 19.45 8.45
N GLY A 84 20.07 19.74 8.20
CA GLY A 84 19.62 21.03 7.69
C GLY A 84 20.08 21.34 6.27
N GLY A 85 20.37 20.31 5.47
CA GLY A 85 20.93 20.44 4.13
C GLY A 85 19.92 20.79 3.02
N LEU A 86 18.64 20.96 3.38
CA LEU A 86 17.55 21.26 2.45
C LEU A 86 16.82 22.51 2.90
N SER A 87 16.41 23.33 1.93
CA SER A 87 15.40 24.38 2.13
C SER A 87 14.02 23.78 2.46
N GLU A 88 13.10 24.61 2.93
CA GLU A 88 11.73 24.17 3.25
C GLU A 88 11.00 23.58 2.03
N ASP A 89 11.21 24.15 0.84
CA ASP A 89 10.60 23.65 -0.40
C ASP A 89 11.21 22.32 -0.85
N GLU A 90 12.53 22.16 -0.75
CA GLU A 90 13.22 20.91 -1.05
C GLU A 90 12.80 19.80 -0.07
N LEU A 91 12.67 20.12 1.22
CA LEU A 91 12.18 19.20 2.24
C LEU A 91 10.77 18.70 1.89
N ARG A 92 9.85 19.62 1.58
CA ARG A 92 8.47 19.27 1.20
C ARG A 92 8.41 18.36 -0.03
N ILE A 93 9.24 18.61 -1.03
CA ILE A 93 9.32 17.76 -2.23
C ILE A 93 9.88 16.38 -1.87
N ALA A 94 10.94 16.31 -1.05
CA ALA A 94 11.53 15.07 -0.60
C ALA A 94 10.55 14.24 0.27
N GLU A 95 9.74 14.88 1.11
CA GLU A 95 8.69 14.22 1.91
C GLU A 95 7.61 13.57 1.02
N ILE A 96 7.16 14.27 -0.02
CA ILE A 96 6.20 13.72 -1.00
C ILE A 96 6.82 12.54 -1.76
N GLN A 97 8.09 12.65 -2.15
CA GLN A 97 8.80 11.56 -2.82
C GLN A 97 8.96 10.35 -1.90
N LEU A 98 9.31 10.56 -0.62
CA LEU A 98 9.41 9.49 0.36
C LEU A 98 8.05 8.82 0.57
N ALA A 99 6.96 9.59 0.71
CA ALA A 99 5.60 9.03 0.82
C ALA A 99 5.22 8.18 -0.41
N THR A 100 5.71 8.56 -1.60
CA THR A 100 5.55 7.73 -2.81
C THR A 100 6.33 6.42 -2.71
N CYS A 101 7.56 6.45 -2.18
CA CYS A 101 8.36 5.25 -1.94
C CYS A 101 7.75 4.32 -0.88
N GLU A 102 6.99 4.87 0.07
CA GLU A 102 6.33 4.15 1.16
C GLU A 102 4.98 3.52 0.77
N SER A 103 4.56 3.64 -0.50
CA SER A 103 3.30 3.04 -0.96
C SER A 103 3.28 1.51 -0.75
N SER A 104 2.19 1.01 -0.19
CA SER A 104 2.00 -0.42 0.03
C SER A 104 1.87 -1.23 -1.25
N ASP A 105 1.50 -0.58 -2.37
CA ASP A 105 1.35 -1.23 -3.67
C ASP A 105 2.64 -1.91 -4.12
N TRP A 106 3.81 -1.30 -3.89
CA TRP A 106 5.10 -1.91 -4.22
C TRP A 106 5.21 -3.32 -3.63
N PHE A 107 4.93 -3.42 -2.33
CA PHE A 107 5.04 -4.65 -1.55
C PHE A 107 3.93 -5.66 -1.83
N TRP A 108 2.80 -5.21 -2.38
CA TRP A 108 1.74 -6.09 -2.86
C TRP A 108 2.16 -6.82 -4.15
N TRP A 109 2.89 -6.14 -5.03
CA TRP A 109 3.23 -6.65 -6.35
C TRP A 109 4.49 -7.51 -6.38
N PHE A 110 5.51 -7.22 -5.56
CA PHE A 110 6.75 -8.00 -5.57
C PHE A 110 6.56 -9.46 -5.18
N GLY A 111 7.40 -10.33 -5.77
CA GLY A 111 7.44 -11.75 -5.47
C GLY A 111 6.94 -12.65 -6.58
N GLU A 112 6.96 -13.95 -6.32
CA GLU A 112 6.76 -15.00 -7.32
C GLU A 112 5.29 -15.19 -7.70
N TYR A 113 4.36 -14.76 -6.85
CA TYR A 113 2.92 -15.01 -7.06
C TYR A 113 2.31 -14.19 -8.21
N ASN A 114 2.78 -12.96 -8.44
CA ASN A 114 2.22 -12.07 -9.44
C ASN A 114 2.81 -12.30 -10.84
N SER A 115 2.14 -11.78 -11.87
CA SER A 115 2.58 -11.91 -13.25
C SER A 115 3.91 -11.19 -13.48
N ALA A 116 4.81 -11.84 -14.23
CA ALA A 116 6.14 -11.29 -14.52
C ALA A 116 6.10 -9.88 -15.15
N GLU A 117 5.12 -9.64 -16.03
CA GLU A 117 4.91 -8.32 -16.65
C GLU A 117 4.60 -7.23 -15.61
N SER A 118 3.65 -7.48 -14.70
CA SER A 118 3.31 -6.52 -13.66
C SER A 118 4.47 -6.33 -12.69
N VAL A 119 5.10 -7.42 -12.24
CA VAL A 119 6.24 -7.34 -11.31
C VAL A 119 7.38 -6.52 -11.90
N SER A 120 7.72 -6.74 -13.17
CA SER A 120 8.78 -5.97 -13.85
C SER A 120 8.51 -4.47 -13.85
N ILE A 121 7.26 -4.06 -14.11
CA ILE A 121 6.89 -2.63 -14.11
C ILE A 121 6.98 -2.05 -12.70
N PHE A 122 6.45 -2.75 -11.69
CA PHE A 122 6.51 -2.27 -10.31
C PHE A 122 7.95 -2.25 -9.76
N ASP A 123 8.81 -3.21 -10.13
CA ASP A 123 10.23 -3.25 -9.76
C ASP A 123 10.97 -2.03 -10.31
N GLU A 124 10.78 -1.73 -11.60
CA GLU A 124 11.41 -0.59 -12.27
C GLU A 124 10.97 0.74 -11.64
N GLN A 125 9.66 0.92 -11.49
CA GLN A 125 9.09 2.15 -10.95
C GLN A 125 9.53 2.38 -9.49
N PHE A 126 9.53 1.34 -8.66
CA PHE A 126 9.97 1.46 -7.27
C PHE A 126 11.45 1.87 -7.17
N ARG A 127 12.33 1.22 -7.95
CA ARG A 127 13.75 1.59 -7.99
C ARG A 127 13.98 3.01 -8.51
N LEU A 128 13.19 3.45 -9.49
CA LEU A 128 13.21 4.83 -9.99
C LEU A 128 12.79 5.82 -8.90
N HIS A 129 11.71 5.53 -8.17
CA HIS A 129 11.26 6.40 -7.08
C HIS A 129 12.28 6.51 -5.95
N LEU A 130 12.91 5.39 -5.57
CA LEU A 130 14.01 5.43 -4.60
C LEU A 130 15.19 6.25 -5.13
N SER A 131 15.59 6.05 -6.38
CA SER A 131 16.71 6.79 -7.00
C SER A 131 16.43 8.30 -7.04
N ASN A 132 15.21 8.69 -7.37
CA ASN A 132 14.78 10.09 -7.36
C ASN A 132 14.80 10.68 -5.94
N LEU A 133 14.45 9.90 -4.92
CA LEU A 133 14.57 10.35 -3.53
C LEU A 133 16.03 10.65 -3.17
N TYR A 134 16.96 9.77 -3.52
CA TYR A 134 18.40 10.02 -3.31
C TYR A 134 18.86 11.30 -4.01
N GLN A 135 18.47 11.51 -5.26
CA GLN A 135 18.81 12.72 -6.03
C GLN A 135 18.25 14.00 -5.39
N LEU A 136 16.99 13.98 -4.93
CA LEU A 136 16.37 15.12 -4.21
C LEU A 136 17.08 15.43 -2.89
N LEU A 137 17.71 14.42 -2.28
CA LEU A 137 18.52 14.56 -1.08
C LEU A 137 19.97 14.99 -1.37
N ASN A 138 20.33 15.23 -2.64
CA ASN A 138 21.69 15.50 -3.10
C ASN A 138 22.70 14.40 -2.71
N VAL A 139 22.26 13.14 -2.73
CA VAL A 139 23.08 11.96 -2.44
C VAL A 139 23.04 11.02 -3.65
N GLU A 140 24.20 10.47 -4.03
CA GLU A 140 24.26 9.51 -5.13
C GLU A 140 23.45 8.23 -4.79
N PRO A 141 22.54 7.79 -5.68
CA PRO A 141 21.79 6.55 -5.49
C PRO A 141 22.72 5.33 -5.42
N PRO A 142 22.47 4.36 -4.53
CA PRO A 142 23.24 3.13 -4.50
C PRO A 142 23.13 2.31 -5.80
N ASP A 143 24.25 1.74 -6.26
CA ASP A 143 24.32 0.95 -7.50
C ASP A 143 23.28 -0.16 -7.62
N TYR A 144 22.85 -0.75 -6.49
CA TYR A 144 21.87 -1.82 -6.51
C TYR A 144 20.49 -1.36 -7.03
N LEU A 145 20.18 -0.07 -7.02
CA LEU A 145 18.93 0.47 -7.58
C LEU A 145 18.90 0.42 -9.12
N SER A 146 20.04 0.20 -9.77
CA SER A 146 20.10 -0.06 -11.21
C SER A 146 19.81 -1.52 -11.59
N LYS A 147 19.69 -2.41 -10.60
CA LYS A 147 19.55 -3.86 -10.81
C LYS A 147 18.15 -4.31 -10.41
N THR A 148 17.44 -4.96 -11.33
CA THR A 148 16.19 -5.67 -11.05
C THR A 148 16.39 -6.65 -9.91
N PHE A 149 15.42 -6.68 -8.99
CA PHE A 149 15.46 -7.59 -7.84
C PHE A 149 14.23 -8.49 -7.74
N SER A 150 13.12 -8.13 -8.39
CA SER A 150 11.91 -8.97 -8.48
C SER A 150 11.51 -9.20 -9.93
N PHE A 151 11.16 -10.45 -10.25
CA PHE A 151 10.93 -10.89 -11.64
C PHE A 151 9.50 -11.38 -11.90
N GLY A 152 8.79 -11.84 -10.87
CA GLY A 152 7.48 -12.48 -11.01
C GLY A 152 7.55 -13.82 -11.73
N LEU A 153 6.83 -14.83 -11.23
CA LEU A 153 6.81 -16.16 -11.83
C LEU A 153 5.38 -16.73 -11.95
N GLY A 154 4.38 -15.98 -11.52
CA GLY A 154 3.01 -16.45 -11.38
C GLY A 154 2.14 -16.14 -12.58
N ASN A 155 1.01 -16.83 -12.68
CA ASN A 155 -0.07 -16.52 -13.59
C ASN A 155 -1.37 -16.43 -12.76
N PRO A 156 -1.54 -15.36 -11.96
CA PRO A 156 -2.65 -15.27 -11.03
C PRO A 156 -3.98 -15.19 -11.79
N GLU A 157 -4.92 -16.10 -11.50
CA GLU A 157 -6.24 -16.16 -12.17
C GLU A 157 -7.03 -14.85 -12.11
N MET A 158 -6.70 -13.97 -11.15
CA MET A 158 -7.40 -12.71 -10.88
C MET A 158 -6.44 -11.52 -10.70
N GLY A 159 -5.33 -11.45 -11.46
CA GLY A 159 -4.58 -10.20 -11.69
C GLY A 159 -4.29 -9.34 -10.45
N GLY A 160 -3.73 -9.93 -9.39
CA GLY A 160 -3.38 -9.22 -8.15
C GLY A 160 -4.58 -8.79 -7.28
N ALA A 161 -5.82 -9.07 -7.66
CA ALA A 161 -7.00 -8.88 -6.81
C ALA A 161 -7.12 -10.02 -5.78
N MET A 162 -7.90 -9.78 -4.71
CA MET A 162 -8.16 -10.73 -3.63
C MET A 162 -8.31 -12.17 -4.14
N LEU A 163 -7.41 -13.03 -3.68
CA LEU A 163 -7.42 -14.46 -3.90
C LEU A 163 -8.74 -15.05 -3.37
N PRO A 164 -9.41 -15.93 -4.13
CA PRO A 164 -10.50 -16.72 -3.59
C PRO A 164 -9.99 -17.56 -2.42
N ASP A 165 -10.87 -17.75 -1.42
CA ASP A 165 -10.62 -18.62 -0.29
C ASP A 165 -10.60 -20.08 -0.77
N SER A 166 -9.43 -20.53 -1.23
CA SER A 166 -9.28 -21.90 -1.73
C SER A 166 -7.94 -22.51 -1.36
N GLN A 167 -7.46 -22.32 -0.13
CA GLN A 167 -6.54 -23.24 0.56
C GLN A 167 -6.71 -23.10 2.09
N GLN A 168 -7.56 -23.95 2.68
CA GLN A 168 -7.40 -24.46 4.05
C GLN A 168 -7.07 -25.95 3.95
#